data_AF-A0A1G0VGC2-F1
#
_entry.id   AF-A0A1G0VGC2-F1
#
_cell.length_a   1.000
_cell.length_b   1.000
_cell.length_c   1.000
_cell.angle_alpha   90.00
_cell.angle_beta   90.00
_cell.angle_gamma   90.00
#
_symmetry.space_group_name_H-M   'P 1'
#
loop_
_entity.id
_entity.type
_entity.pdbx_description
1 polymer ?
#
loop_
_entity_poly.entity_id
_entity_poly.type
_entity_poly.pdbx_seq_one_letter_code
_entity_poly.pdbx_strand_id
1 'polypeptide(L)'
;MKNLKFLFALSLIILPVIFLAGCNKQDEVTSPSNTNFDSAQYLMIDYFDAENAIEGATLDADLSINPTMLNYSFVNAGDFKPGSGMMHGAAVGWMARYDWNKHLGMIFRKLKLTESQKTEIDVLVKAYHESMKPLVKEFAEANKAIIDAANAQRKAIAQDVKDGKITRREAEEKLKNLNERVRNAIETNPATASVKEQMCANRKTLLDGVRALLTTEQQATWDTAVARMKSPC
;
A
#
# COMPACT_ATOMS: atom_id res chain seq x y z
N MET A 1 -25.84 -26.81 -70.03
CA MET A 1 -27.17 -26.63 -69.41
C MET A 1 -26.94 -26.39 -67.91
N LYS A 2 -26.98 -25.12 -67.44
CA LYS A 2 -28.12 -24.53 -66.69
C LYS A 2 -28.40 -25.33 -65.40
N ASN A 3 -28.12 -24.88 -64.17
CA ASN A 3 -28.38 -23.55 -63.61
C ASN A 3 -27.48 -23.18 -62.42
N LEU A 4 -27.15 -21.88 -62.40
CA LEU A 4 -26.59 -21.02 -61.37
C LEU A 4 -27.69 -20.57 -60.38
N LYS A 5 -27.35 -20.38 -59.09
CA LYS A 5 -27.90 -19.39 -58.11
C LYS A 5 -27.05 -19.51 -56.81
N PHE A 6 -26.14 -18.56 -56.50
CA PHE A 6 -26.32 -17.37 -55.63
C PHE A 6 -26.95 -17.75 -54.27
N LEU A 7 -26.34 -17.57 -53.10
CA LEU A 7 -25.82 -16.31 -52.54
C LEU A 7 -24.89 -16.51 -51.32
N PHE A 8 -23.89 -15.63 -51.25
CA PHE A 8 -23.13 -15.20 -50.08
C PHE A 8 -24.03 -14.72 -48.92
N ALA A 9 -23.63 -15.00 -47.68
CA ALA A 9 -23.86 -14.10 -46.54
C ALA A 9 -22.75 -14.29 -45.48
N LEU A 10 -21.77 -13.39 -45.55
CA LEU A 10 -20.76 -13.13 -44.54
C LEU A 10 -21.23 -11.88 -43.77
N SER A 11 -21.53 -11.97 -42.47
CA SER A 11 -21.46 -10.79 -41.58
C SER A 11 -21.65 -11.14 -40.10
N LEU A 12 -20.61 -10.78 -39.33
CA LEU A 12 -20.68 -10.08 -38.05
C LEU A 12 -21.79 -10.47 -37.06
N ILE A 13 -21.45 -11.30 -36.08
CA ILE A 13 -22.09 -11.22 -34.76
C ILE A 13 -21.41 -10.08 -34.00
N ILE A 14 -22.06 -8.93 -34.05
CA ILE A 14 -21.77 -7.73 -33.28
C ILE A 14 -22.07 -8.05 -31.80
N LEU A 15 -21.06 -7.89 -30.94
CA LEU A 15 -21.24 -7.78 -29.49
C LEU A 15 -22.18 -6.61 -29.17
N PRO A 16 -23.10 -6.79 -28.21
CA PRO A 16 -23.55 -5.70 -27.38
C PRO A 16 -23.34 -6.08 -25.91
N VAL A 17 -22.20 -5.71 -25.34
CA VAL A 17 -22.15 -5.44 -23.89
C VAL A 17 -21.96 -3.95 -23.74
N ILE A 18 -23.12 -3.29 -23.74
CA ILE A 18 -23.33 -1.88 -23.46
C ILE A 18 -22.93 -1.61 -22.01
N PHE A 19 -21.99 -0.67 -21.86
CA PHE A 19 -21.96 0.38 -20.84
C PHE A 19 -22.67 0.11 -19.51
N LEU A 20 -21.88 -0.30 -18.51
CA LEU A 20 -22.11 0.12 -17.13
C LEU A 20 -21.33 1.41 -16.88
N ALA A 21 -21.91 2.54 -17.26
CA ALA A 21 -21.54 3.84 -16.69
C ALA A 21 -22.62 4.21 -15.67
N GLY A 22 -22.28 4.15 -14.38
CA GLY A 22 -23.24 4.51 -13.33
C GLY A 22 -22.99 3.95 -11.94
N CYS A 23 -21.73 3.91 -11.48
CA CYS A 23 -21.40 3.92 -10.05
C CYS A 23 -20.09 4.69 -9.90
N ASN A 24 -20.18 5.97 -9.55
CA ASN A 24 -19.03 6.71 -9.02
C ASN A 24 -18.67 6.07 -7.67
N LYS A 25 -17.85 5.01 -7.69
CA LYS A 25 -17.18 4.54 -6.49
C LYS A 25 -16.06 5.52 -6.21
N GLN A 26 -16.07 6.16 -5.05
CA GLN A 26 -14.95 6.96 -4.54
C GLN A 26 -13.69 6.12 -4.22
N ASP A 27 -13.61 4.88 -4.72
CA ASP A 27 -12.57 3.89 -4.42
C ASP A 27 -11.68 3.53 -5.63
N GLU A 28 -11.94 4.11 -6.81
CA GLU A 28 -11.06 3.91 -7.97
C GLU A 28 -9.77 4.73 -7.79
N VAL A 29 -8.63 4.03 -7.88
CA VAL A 29 -7.31 4.67 -7.97
C VAL A 29 -7.24 5.38 -9.32
N THR A 30 -7.62 6.66 -9.31
CA THR A 30 -7.52 7.49 -10.51
C THR A 30 -6.07 7.90 -10.72
N SER A 31 -5.50 7.60 -11.88
CA SER A 31 -4.15 8.06 -12.21
C SER A 31 -4.16 9.59 -12.21
N PRO A 32 -3.30 10.27 -11.42
CA PRO A 32 -3.20 11.71 -11.51
C PRO A 32 -2.75 12.10 -12.92
N SER A 33 -3.26 13.22 -13.39
CA SER A 33 -2.92 13.80 -14.70
C SER A 33 -1.45 14.25 -14.81
N ASN A 34 -0.70 14.21 -13.70
CA ASN A 34 0.73 14.53 -13.69
C ASN A 34 1.57 13.30 -14.09
N THR A 35 2.15 13.37 -15.28
CA THR A 35 2.99 12.34 -15.90
C THR A 35 4.40 12.22 -15.27
N ASN A 36 4.76 13.01 -14.25
CA ASN A 36 6.12 13.05 -13.69
C ASN A 36 6.42 12.01 -12.60
N PHE A 37 5.55 11.03 -12.42
CA PHE A 37 5.70 9.95 -11.43
C PHE A 37 5.84 10.44 -9.97
N ASP A 38 5.31 11.62 -9.67
CA ASP A 38 5.39 12.25 -8.34
C ASP A 38 4.22 11.91 -7.42
N SER A 39 3.34 11.03 -7.87
CA SER A 39 2.15 10.64 -7.11
C SER A 39 2.40 9.47 -6.17
N ALA A 40 1.65 9.49 -5.07
CA ALA A 40 1.57 8.42 -4.09
C ALA A 40 1.15 7.06 -4.68
N GLN A 41 0.53 7.03 -5.88
CA GLN A 41 0.22 5.78 -6.56
C GLN A 41 1.45 4.95 -6.93
N TYR A 42 2.64 5.55 -6.95
CA TYR A 42 3.87 4.82 -7.21
C TYR A 42 4.56 4.34 -5.94
N LEU A 43 3.91 4.43 -4.78
CA LEU A 43 4.39 3.86 -3.54
C LEU A 43 4.17 2.36 -3.53
N MET A 44 5.24 1.62 -3.26
CA MET A 44 5.14 0.19 -3.08
C MET A 44 5.00 -0.11 -1.59
N ILE A 45 3.77 -0.38 -1.14
CA ILE A 45 3.45 -0.74 0.24
C ILE A 45 3.62 -2.23 0.42
N ASP A 46 4.55 -2.64 1.27
CA ASP A 46 4.72 -4.06 1.61
C ASP A 46 4.37 -4.36 3.07
N TYR A 47 4.64 -5.60 3.48
CA TYR A 47 4.37 -6.08 4.82
C TYR A 47 5.05 -5.24 5.91
N PHE A 48 6.28 -4.76 5.68
CA PHE A 48 6.98 -3.93 6.67
C PHE A 48 6.31 -2.56 6.82
N ASP A 49 5.75 -2.03 5.73
CA ASP A 49 4.99 -0.79 5.79
C ASP A 49 3.69 -0.99 6.59
N ALA A 50 3.01 -2.14 6.45
CA ALA A 50 1.86 -2.52 7.28
C ALA A 50 2.20 -2.63 8.78
N GLU A 51 3.39 -3.12 9.13
CA GLU A 51 3.88 -3.10 10.51
C GLU A 51 4.18 -1.68 11.01
N ASN A 52 4.73 -0.82 10.14
CA ASN A 52 4.97 0.58 10.49
C ASN A 52 3.67 1.39 10.64
N ALA A 53 2.55 0.91 10.10
CA ALA A 53 1.22 1.49 10.23
C ALA A 53 0.69 1.52 11.67
N ILE A 54 1.33 0.78 12.59
CA ILE A 54 0.91 0.68 13.98
C ILE A 54 1.27 1.96 14.73
N GLU A 55 0.22 2.74 15.02
CA GLU A 55 0.29 3.94 15.82
C GLU A 55 0.23 3.57 17.30
N GLY A 56 1.28 3.94 18.04
CA GLY A 56 1.38 3.60 19.46
C GLY A 56 0.34 4.33 20.30
N ALA A 57 -0.11 3.68 21.37
CA ALA A 57 -0.96 4.29 22.37
C ALA A 57 -0.28 5.48 23.06
N THR A 58 -1.09 6.47 23.42
CA THR A 58 -0.72 7.59 24.30
C THR A 58 -1.72 7.66 25.47
N LEU A 59 -1.53 8.62 26.38
CA LEU A 59 -2.51 8.88 27.44
C LEU A 59 -3.86 9.38 26.91
N ASP A 60 -3.88 9.88 25.67
CA ASP A 60 -5.04 10.53 25.06
C ASP A 60 -5.57 9.77 23.83
N ALA A 61 -4.79 8.84 23.26
CA ALA A 61 -5.17 8.04 22.11
C ALA A 61 -4.99 6.53 22.34
N ASP A 62 -5.86 5.74 21.73
CA ASP A 62 -5.74 4.28 21.67
C ASP A 62 -4.66 3.87 20.65
N LEU A 63 -4.11 2.68 20.86
CA LEU A 63 -3.26 2.03 19.88
C LEU A 63 -4.13 1.60 18.69
N SER A 64 -3.67 1.86 17.48
CA SER A 64 -4.44 1.58 16.26
C SER A 64 -3.54 1.28 15.06
N ILE A 65 -4.13 0.73 14.00
CA ILE A 65 -3.50 0.62 12.69
C ILE A 65 -4.01 1.79 11.85
N ASN A 66 -3.11 2.53 11.21
CA ASN A 66 -3.45 3.77 10.55
C ASN A 66 -4.56 3.56 9.47
N PRO A 67 -5.69 4.30 9.57
CA PRO A 67 -6.84 4.09 8.70
C PRO A 67 -6.59 4.47 7.24
N THR A 68 -5.64 5.38 6.97
CA THR A 68 -5.27 5.75 5.59
C THR A 68 -4.65 4.58 4.83
N MET A 69 -4.01 3.66 5.55
CA MET A 69 -3.47 2.45 4.94
C MET A 69 -4.58 1.43 4.63
N LEU A 70 -5.58 1.32 5.52
CA LEU A 70 -6.70 0.38 5.35
C LEU A 70 -7.62 0.72 4.17
N ASN A 71 -7.73 2.01 3.84
CA ASN A 71 -8.55 2.49 2.75
C ASN A 71 -7.73 2.94 1.52
N TYR A 72 -6.40 2.87 1.57
CA TYR A 72 -5.50 3.35 0.52
C TYR A 72 -5.79 4.80 0.08
N SER A 73 -6.34 5.65 0.97
CA SER A 73 -6.76 7.01 0.60
C SER A 73 -5.58 7.92 0.27
N PHE A 74 -4.37 7.57 0.71
CA PHE A 74 -3.14 8.31 0.42
C PHE A 74 -2.71 8.19 -1.06
N VAL A 75 -3.15 7.14 -1.77
CA VAL A 75 -2.73 6.86 -3.17
C VAL A 75 -3.20 7.95 -4.14
N ASN A 76 -4.31 8.63 -3.81
CA ASN A 76 -4.86 9.73 -4.61
C ASN A 76 -4.11 11.05 -4.42
N ALA A 77 -3.04 11.07 -3.66
CA ALA A 77 -2.30 12.28 -3.36
C ALA A 77 -1.32 12.65 -4.50
N GLY A 78 -1.37 13.92 -4.93
CA GLY A 78 -0.75 14.39 -6.17
C GLY A 78 0.76 14.71 -6.09
N ASP A 79 1.21 15.37 -5.02
CA ASP A 79 2.64 15.69 -4.81
C ASP A 79 3.16 14.92 -3.61
N PHE A 80 3.80 13.78 -3.89
CA PHE A 80 4.29 12.84 -2.91
C PHE A 80 5.81 12.66 -3.06
N LYS A 81 6.56 13.57 -2.45
CA LYS A 81 8.04 13.59 -2.46
C LYS A 81 8.62 13.59 -1.06
N PRO A 82 9.84 13.05 -0.85
CA PRO A 82 10.56 13.23 0.39
C PRO A 82 10.65 14.74 0.74
N GLY A 83 10.18 15.12 1.92
CA GLY A 83 10.22 16.51 2.40
C GLY A 83 9.11 17.44 1.86
N SER A 84 8.14 16.94 1.09
CA SER A 84 6.99 17.73 0.63
C SER A 84 5.95 17.97 1.74
N GLY A 85 5.13 19.03 1.61
CA GLY A 85 4.23 19.55 2.66
C GLY A 85 3.19 18.58 3.22
N MET A 86 2.83 17.51 2.49
CA MET A 86 1.97 16.43 3.00
C MET A 86 2.63 15.61 4.11
N MET A 87 3.94 15.71 4.26
CA MET A 87 4.73 15.12 5.35
C MET A 87 4.82 16.05 6.58
N HIS A 88 4.35 17.30 6.48
CA HIS A 88 4.39 18.28 7.56
C HIS A 88 3.02 18.39 8.25
N GLY A 89 2.89 17.68 9.37
CA GLY A 89 1.78 17.82 10.30
C GLY A 89 0.76 16.69 10.19
N ALA A 90 0.62 15.92 11.27
CA ALA A 90 -0.44 14.94 11.59
C ALA A 90 -0.77 13.82 10.60
N ALA A 91 -0.42 13.89 9.31
CA ALA A 91 -1.13 13.11 8.32
C ALA A 91 -0.74 11.64 8.28
N VAL A 92 0.52 11.25 8.47
CA VAL A 92 0.86 9.83 8.33
C VAL A 92 2.13 9.41 9.09
N GLY A 93 2.01 9.09 10.38
CA GLY A 93 3.14 8.72 11.24
C GLY A 93 3.97 7.53 10.73
N TRP A 94 3.34 6.60 9.99
CA TRP A 94 4.03 5.46 9.39
C TRP A 94 4.95 5.83 8.22
N MET A 95 4.66 6.92 7.50
CA MET A 95 5.49 7.38 6.37
C MET A 95 6.85 7.93 6.81
N ALA A 96 7.00 8.32 8.08
CA ALA A 96 8.29 8.71 8.63
C ALA A 96 9.32 7.57 8.59
N ARG A 97 8.85 6.31 8.55
CA ARG A 97 9.69 5.09 8.48
C ARG A 97 9.68 4.41 7.12
N TYR A 98 8.93 4.97 6.16
CA TYR A 98 8.84 4.43 4.81
C TYR A 98 10.21 4.47 4.13
N ASP A 99 10.57 3.39 3.45
CA ASP A 99 11.76 3.33 2.62
C ASP A 99 11.49 3.98 1.28
N TRP A 100 11.95 5.23 1.12
CA TRP A 100 11.78 5.97 -0.13
C TRP A 100 12.41 5.29 -1.35
N ASN A 101 13.35 4.35 -1.19
CA ASN A 101 13.82 3.56 -2.32
C ASN A 101 12.72 2.69 -2.96
N LYS A 102 11.62 2.43 -2.24
CA LYS A 102 10.43 1.72 -2.73
C LYS A 102 9.47 2.61 -3.53
N HIS A 103 9.70 3.92 -3.61
CA HIS A 103 8.89 4.81 -4.45
C HIS A 103 9.27 4.63 -5.92
N LEU A 104 8.49 3.82 -6.65
CA LEU A 104 8.77 3.42 -8.02
C LEU A 104 8.90 4.60 -8.99
N GLY A 105 8.14 5.67 -8.75
CA GLY A 105 8.22 6.87 -9.57
C GLY A 105 9.60 7.53 -9.59
N MET A 106 10.36 7.46 -8.50
CA MET A 106 11.74 7.96 -8.45
C MET A 106 12.69 7.13 -9.32
N ILE A 107 12.38 5.84 -9.49
CA ILE A 107 13.12 4.91 -10.35
C ILE A 107 12.72 5.15 -11.80
N PHE A 108 11.42 5.23 -12.09
CA PHE A 108 10.87 5.41 -13.43
C PHE A 108 11.38 6.67 -14.14
N ARG A 109 11.59 7.77 -13.39
CA ARG A 109 12.23 8.98 -13.93
C ARG A 109 13.64 8.75 -14.49
N LYS A 110 14.38 7.78 -13.97
CA LYS A 110 15.74 7.44 -14.42
C LYS A 110 15.75 6.49 -15.62
N LEU A 111 14.66 5.76 -15.84
CA LEU A 111 14.57 4.73 -16.89
C LEU A 111 14.25 5.31 -18.27
N LYS A 112 13.85 6.59 -18.39
CA LYS A 112 13.44 7.20 -19.67
C LYS A 112 12.40 6.35 -20.40
N LEU A 113 11.32 5.99 -19.70
CA LEU A 113 10.29 5.09 -20.21
C LEU A 113 9.58 5.68 -21.44
N THR A 114 9.24 4.81 -22.40
CA THR A 114 8.35 5.15 -23.53
C THR A 114 6.90 5.28 -23.05
N GLU A 115 6.03 5.93 -23.81
CA GLU A 115 4.62 6.06 -23.45
C GLU A 115 3.89 4.70 -23.34
N SER A 116 4.28 3.70 -24.16
CA SER A 116 3.75 2.32 -24.04
C SER A 116 4.16 1.70 -22.71
N GLN A 117 5.46 1.78 -22.36
CA GLN A 117 5.95 1.25 -21.08
C GLN A 117 5.26 1.92 -19.89
N LYS A 118 5.06 3.24 -19.93
CA LYS A 118 4.33 3.96 -18.86
C LYS A 118 2.92 3.44 -18.69
N THR A 119 2.21 3.24 -19.80
CA THR A 119 0.83 2.74 -19.81
C THR A 119 0.74 1.34 -19.21
N GLU A 120 1.64 0.43 -19.62
CA GLU A 120 1.65 -0.96 -19.12
C GLU A 120 2.10 -1.03 -17.65
N ILE A 121 3.05 -0.18 -17.23
CA ILE A 121 3.46 -0.06 -15.84
C ILE A 121 2.33 0.46 -14.95
N ASP A 122 1.55 1.45 -15.41
CA ASP A 122 0.40 1.97 -14.66
C ASP A 122 -0.64 0.87 -14.40
N VAL A 123 -0.88 -0.02 -15.38
CA VAL A 123 -1.73 -1.21 -15.20
C VAL A 123 -1.18 -2.14 -14.11
N LEU A 124 0.13 -2.43 -14.12
CA LEU A 124 0.77 -3.29 -13.11
C LEU A 124 0.70 -2.68 -11.70
N VAL A 125 0.95 -1.39 -11.58
CA VAL A 125 0.91 -0.66 -10.30
C VAL A 125 -0.50 -0.64 -9.72
N LYS A 126 -1.52 -0.38 -10.55
CA LYS A 126 -2.93 -0.46 -10.15
C LYS A 126 -3.30 -1.87 -9.69
N ALA A 127 -2.97 -2.89 -10.49
CA ALA A 127 -3.24 -4.29 -10.15
C ALA A 127 -2.59 -4.68 -8.81
N TYR A 128 -1.35 -4.24 -8.59
CA TYR A 128 -0.66 -4.43 -7.32
C TYR A 128 -1.42 -3.77 -6.15
N HIS A 129 -1.80 -2.50 -6.25
CA HIS A 129 -2.55 -1.83 -5.17
C HIS A 129 -3.89 -2.52 -4.88
N GLU A 130 -4.65 -2.89 -5.91
CA GLU A 130 -5.90 -3.64 -5.74
C GLU A 130 -5.67 -4.99 -5.03
N SER A 131 -4.57 -5.68 -5.35
CA SER A 131 -4.20 -6.95 -4.68
C SER A 131 -3.76 -6.77 -3.22
N MET A 132 -3.24 -5.59 -2.87
CA MET A 132 -2.73 -5.31 -1.52
C MET A 132 -3.84 -4.81 -0.56
N LYS A 133 -4.87 -4.12 -1.08
CA LYS A 133 -6.04 -3.65 -0.31
C LYS A 133 -6.65 -4.70 0.64
N PRO A 134 -7.02 -5.91 0.18
CA PRO A 134 -7.57 -6.93 1.08
C PRO A 134 -6.52 -7.44 2.09
N LEU A 135 -5.26 -7.59 1.67
CA LEU A 135 -4.19 -8.10 2.54
C LEU A 135 -3.89 -7.16 3.71
N VAL A 136 -3.94 -5.84 3.53
CA VAL A 136 -3.78 -4.88 4.64
C VAL A 136 -4.95 -5.00 5.64
N LYS A 137 -6.16 -5.26 5.16
CA LYS A 137 -7.32 -5.50 6.03
C LYS A 137 -7.18 -6.82 6.79
N GLU A 138 -6.75 -7.88 6.12
CA GLU A 138 -6.46 -9.18 6.73
C GLU A 138 -5.35 -9.06 7.79
N PHE A 139 -4.29 -8.30 7.51
CA PHE A 139 -3.25 -7.99 8.51
C PHE A 139 -3.84 -7.32 9.74
N ALA A 140 -4.71 -6.32 9.56
CA ALA A 140 -5.34 -5.63 10.68
C ALA A 140 -6.26 -6.55 11.50
N GLU A 141 -7.05 -7.38 10.82
CA GLU A 141 -7.93 -8.35 11.48
C GLU A 141 -7.13 -9.41 12.25
N ALA A 142 -6.07 -9.96 11.65
CA ALA A 142 -5.20 -10.95 12.29
C ALA A 142 -4.53 -10.43 13.59
N ASN A 143 -4.37 -9.11 13.70
CA ASN A 143 -3.76 -8.47 14.87
C ASN A 143 -4.79 -7.85 15.82
N LYS A 144 -6.09 -7.86 15.49
CA LYS A 144 -7.15 -7.17 16.25
C LYS A 144 -7.15 -7.52 17.73
N ALA A 145 -7.01 -8.80 18.08
CA ALA A 145 -6.99 -9.24 19.47
C ALA A 145 -5.80 -8.68 20.26
N ILE A 146 -4.63 -8.54 19.63
CA ILE A 146 -3.43 -7.94 20.25
C ILE A 146 -3.68 -6.46 20.53
N ILE A 147 -4.25 -5.74 19.55
CA ILE A 147 -4.61 -4.31 19.67
C ILE A 147 -5.63 -4.09 20.78
N ASP A 148 -6.71 -4.88 20.80
CA ASP A 148 -7.80 -4.75 21.78
C ASP A 148 -7.29 -5.00 23.21
N ALA A 149 -6.44 -6.03 23.40
CA ALA A 149 -5.80 -6.31 24.68
C ALA A 149 -4.86 -5.18 25.14
N ALA A 150 -4.11 -4.57 24.21
CA ALA A 150 -3.25 -3.44 24.50
C ALA A 150 -4.05 -2.19 24.91
N ASN A 151 -5.17 -1.94 24.23
CA ASN A 151 -6.05 -0.81 24.55
C ASN A 151 -6.71 -0.95 25.93
N ALA A 152 -7.02 -2.18 26.36
CA ALA A 152 -7.43 -2.43 27.74
C ALA A 152 -6.34 -2.06 28.76
N GLN A 153 -5.07 -2.45 28.50
CA GLN A 153 -3.93 -2.08 29.35
C GLN A 153 -3.70 -0.57 29.38
N ARG A 154 -3.80 0.10 28.23
CA ARG A 154 -3.69 1.57 28.13
C ARG A 154 -4.76 2.28 28.96
N LYS A 155 -6.00 1.79 28.94
CA LYS A 155 -7.10 2.37 29.74
C LYS A 155 -6.83 2.24 31.23
N ALA A 156 -6.29 1.11 31.68
CA ALA A 156 -5.86 0.95 33.08
C ALA A 156 -4.75 1.94 33.46
N ILE A 157 -3.73 2.10 32.61
CA ILE A 157 -2.64 3.09 32.84
C ILE A 157 -3.20 4.51 32.95
N ALA A 158 -4.10 4.90 32.05
CA ALA A 158 -4.72 6.23 32.09
C ALA A 158 -5.57 6.44 33.35
N GLN A 159 -6.27 5.39 33.81
CA GLN A 159 -7.03 5.43 35.05
C GLN A 159 -6.12 5.58 36.27
N ASP A 160 -4.98 4.89 36.32
CA ASP A 160 -4.03 5.03 37.43
C ASP A 160 -3.42 6.44 37.52
N VAL A 161 -3.24 7.14 36.39
CA VAL A 161 -2.88 8.58 36.39
C VAL A 161 -4.02 9.42 36.97
N LYS A 162 -5.25 9.18 36.51
CA LYS A 162 -6.44 9.92 36.97
C LYS A 162 -6.69 9.74 38.47
N ASP A 163 -6.44 8.54 38.98
CA ASP A 163 -6.56 8.19 40.40
C ASP A 163 -5.37 8.71 41.24
N GLY A 164 -4.36 9.31 40.62
CA GLY A 164 -3.15 9.81 41.29
C GLY A 164 -2.23 8.70 41.80
N LYS A 165 -2.40 7.45 41.35
CA LYS A 165 -1.57 6.31 41.75
C LYS A 165 -0.20 6.32 41.08
N ILE A 166 -0.12 6.87 39.87
CA ILE A 166 1.12 7.08 39.13
C ILE A 166 1.16 8.49 38.55
N THR A 167 2.37 8.99 38.35
CA THR A 167 2.62 10.26 37.66
C THR A 167 2.47 10.10 36.15
N ARG A 168 2.33 11.23 35.45
CA ARG A 168 2.32 11.27 33.98
C ARG A 168 3.59 10.65 33.37
N ARG A 169 4.76 10.92 33.96
CA ARG A 169 6.04 10.38 33.50
C ARG A 169 6.09 8.85 33.60
N GLU A 170 5.64 8.30 34.73
CA GLU A 170 5.57 6.84 34.90
C GLU A 170 4.59 6.19 33.92
N ALA A 171 3.49 6.87 33.62
CA ALA A 171 2.55 6.41 32.61
C ALA A 171 3.14 6.43 31.20
N GLU A 172 3.89 7.48 30.84
CA GLU A 172 4.61 7.57 29.56
C GLU A 172 5.63 6.42 29.40
N GLU A 173 6.37 6.09 30.46
CA GLU A 173 7.28 4.94 30.48
C GLU A 173 6.53 3.61 30.32
N LYS A 174 5.40 3.42 31.03
CA LYS A 174 4.55 2.22 30.89
C LYS A 174 3.96 2.10 29.48
N LEU A 175 3.52 3.21 28.88
CA LEU A 175 2.97 3.24 27.52
C LEU A 175 4.05 2.96 26.46
N LYS A 176 5.27 3.50 26.63
CA LYS A 176 6.40 3.15 25.78
C LYS A 176 6.66 1.64 25.79
N ASN A 177 6.74 1.04 26.98
CA ASN A 177 6.95 -0.39 27.14
C ASN A 177 5.78 -1.20 26.57
N LEU A 178 4.53 -0.74 26.72
CA LEU A 178 3.36 -1.35 26.10
C LEU A 178 3.48 -1.35 24.57
N ASN A 179 3.82 -0.20 23.99
CA ASN A 179 3.97 -0.03 22.54
C ASN A 179 5.07 -0.93 21.96
N GLU A 180 6.19 -1.09 22.67
CA GLU A 180 7.28 -2.01 22.26
C GLU A 180 6.82 -3.47 22.30
N ARG A 181 6.15 -3.90 23.39
CA ARG A 181 5.62 -5.27 23.49
C ARG A 181 4.61 -5.58 22.39
N VAL A 182 3.72 -4.64 22.08
CA VAL A 182 2.69 -4.83 21.05
C VAL A 182 3.33 -4.94 19.67
N ARG A 183 4.33 -4.12 19.35
CA ARG A 183 5.06 -4.24 18.07
C ARG A 183 5.72 -5.60 17.93
N ASN A 184 6.42 -6.06 18.96
CA ASN A 184 7.05 -7.39 18.94
C ASN A 184 6.01 -8.52 18.79
N ALA A 185 4.85 -8.39 19.47
CA ALA A 185 3.78 -9.37 19.37
C ALA A 185 3.16 -9.44 17.97
N ILE A 186 3.02 -8.30 17.29
CA ILE A 186 2.50 -8.24 15.92
C ILE A 186 3.53 -8.76 14.92
N GLU A 187 4.80 -8.36 15.06
CA GLU A 187 5.91 -8.84 14.21
C GLU A 187 6.04 -10.37 14.22
N THR A 188 5.80 -10.97 15.39
CA THR A 188 5.92 -12.42 15.60
C THR A 188 4.58 -13.16 15.56
N ASN A 189 3.48 -12.50 15.17
CA ASN A 189 2.15 -13.10 15.15
C ASN A 189 2.05 -14.18 14.04
N PRO A 190 1.91 -15.47 14.36
CA PRO A 190 1.81 -16.50 13.32
C PRO A 190 0.57 -16.35 12.43
N ALA A 191 -0.47 -15.65 12.89
CA ALA A 191 -1.67 -15.39 12.10
C ALA A 191 -1.42 -14.47 10.89
N THR A 192 -0.31 -13.72 10.86
CA THR A 192 0.05 -12.86 9.73
C THR A 192 0.97 -13.55 8.71
N ALA A 193 1.42 -14.78 8.96
CA ALA A 193 2.39 -15.47 8.11
C ALA A 193 1.91 -15.61 6.65
N SER A 194 0.66 -16.03 6.45
CA SER A 194 0.08 -16.14 5.10
C SER A 194 -0.09 -14.76 4.44
N VAL A 195 -0.45 -13.73 5.21
CA VAL A 195 -0.57 -12.36 4.68
C VAL A 195 0.80 -11.86 4.22
N LYS A 196 1.85 -12.09 5.00
CA LYS A 196 3.23 -11.75 4.63
C LYS A 196 3.64 -12.43 3.33
N GLU A 197 3.41 -13.73 3.20
CA GLU A 197 3.73 -14.48 1.98
C GLU A 197 3.03 -13.92 0.75
N GLN A 198 1.72 -13.64 0.84
CA GLN A 198 0.94 -13.07 -0.26
C GLN A 198 1.40 -11.66 -0.63
N MET A 199 1.69 -10.81 0.36
CA MET A 199 2.24 -9.47 0.11
C MET A 199 3.61 -9.54 -0.58
N CYS A 200 4.47 -10.47 -0.16
CA CYS A 200 5.76 -10.72 -0.81
C CYS A 200 5.59 -11.19 -2.26
N ALA A 201 4.64 -12.10 -2.51
CA ALA A 201 4.34 -12.59 -3.85
C ALA A 201 3.81 -11.48 -4.76
N ASN A 202 2.89 -10.64 -4.28
CA ASN A 202 2.36 -9.49 -5.04
C ASN A 202 3.46 -8.49 -5.38
N ARG A 203 4.34 -8.19 -4.41
CA ARG A 203 5.52 -7.34 -4.64
C ARG A 203 6.42 -7.94 -5.71
N LYS A 204 6.73 -9.23 -5.64
CA LYS A 204 7.56 -9.92 -6.64
C LYS A 204 6.93 -9.85 -8.04
N THR A 205 5.64 -10.14 -8.15
CA THR A 205 4.89 -10.05 -9.42
C THR A 205 4.97 -8.65 -10.02
N LEU A 206 4.80 -7.59 -9.21
CA LEU A 206 4.96 -6.22 -9.69
C LEU A 206 6.39 -5.96 -10.20
N LEU A 207 7.39 -6.31 -9.39
CA LEU A 207 8.78 -6.00 -9.74
C LEU A 207 9.26 -6.76 -10.99
N ASP A 208 8.90 -8.03 -11.11
CA ASP A 208 9.21 -8.86 -12.29
C ASP A 208 8.44 -8.39 -13.51
N GLY A 209 7.16 -8.06 -13.35
CA GLY A 209 6.30 -7.53 -14.42
C GLY A 209 6.87 -6.24 -14.98
N VAL A 210 7.25 -5.29 -14.11
CA VAL A 210 7.90 -4.05 -14.54
C VAL A 210 9.20 -4.37 -15.28
N ARG A 211 10.06 -5.22 -14.70
CA ARG A 211 11.35 -5.60 -15.30
C ARG A 211 11.20 -6.16 -16.72
N ALA A 212 10.16 -6.97 -16.96
CA ALA A 212 9.89 -7.60 -18.26
C ALA A 212 9.53 -6.58 -19.36
N LEU A 213 9.01 -5.40 -19.00
CA LEU A 213 8.67 -4.33 -19.93
C LEU A 213 9.88 -3.47 -20.33
N LEU A 214 10.99 -3.61 -19.62
CA LEU A 214 12.18 -2.77 -19.78
C LEU A 214 13.14 -3.32 -20.84
N THR A 215 13.81 -2.42 -21.55
CA THR A 215 14.96 -2.78 -22.40
C THR A 215 16.13 -3.28 -21.54
N THR A 216 17.10 -3.96 -22.15
CA THR A 216 18.30 -4.45 -21.45
C THR A 216 19.03 -3.34 -20.67
N GLU A 217 19.14 -2.15 -21.25
CA GLU A 217 19.78 -0.98 -20.61
C GLU A 217 18.99 -0.48 -19.41
N GLN A 218 17.66 -0.41 -19.54
CA GLN A 218 16.75 -0.02 -18.46
C GLN A 218 16.76 -1.06 -17.32
N GLN A 219 16.81 -2.35 -17.66
CA GLN A 219 16.88 -3.44 -16.67
C GLN A 219 18.09 -3.30 -15.74
N ALA A 220 19.26 -2.90 -16.23
CA ALA A 220 20.43 -2.69 -15.37
C ALA A 220 20.21 -1.59 -14.31
N THR A 221 19.54 -0.49 -14.71
CA THR A 221 19.18 0.61 -13.79
C THR A 221 18.12 0.16 -12.79
N TRP A 222 17.13 -0.61 -13.27
CA TRP A 222 16.07 -1.18 -12.46
C TRP A 222 16.61 -2.16 -11.41
N ASP A 223 17.42 -3.13 -11.81
CA ASP A 223 18.01 -4.15 -10.94
C ASP A 223 18.86 -3.51 -9.84
N THR A 224 19.64 -2.47 -10.19
CA THR A 224 20.41 -1.67 -9.21
C THR A 224 19.50 -0.95 -8.20
N ALA A 225 18.35 -0.44 -8.65
CA ALA A 225 17.41 0.25 -7.77
C ALA A 225 16.67 -0.73 -6.85
N VAL A 226 16.21 -1.87 -7.39
CA VAL A 226 15.55 -2.93 -6.61
C VAL A 226 16.47 -3.49 -5.54
N ALA A 227 17.75 -3.72 -5.86
CA ALA A 227 18.74 -4.21 -4.88
C ALA A 227 18.97 -3.26 -3.69
N ARG A 228 18.56 -1.98 -3.78
CA ARG A 228 18.68 -1.00 -2.68
C ARG A 228 17.43 -0.91 -1.81
N MET A 229 16.31 -1.50 -2.25
CA MET A 229 15.08 -1.50 -1.46
C MET A 229 15.29 -2.38 -0.23
N LYS A 230 15.05 -1.82 0.96
CA LYS A 230 14.98 -2.62 2.18
C LYS A 230 13.76 -3.52 2.06
N SER A 231 13.94 -4.80 2.32
CA SER A 231 12.83 -5.73 2.18
C SER A 231 12.86 -6.90 3.16
N PRO A 232 11.70 -7.23 3.78
CA PRO A 232 11.49 -8.50 4.47
C PRO A 232 11.11 -9.65 3.50
N CYS A 233 11.00 -9.32 2.20
CA CYS A 233 10.72 -10.18 1.04
C CYS A 233 11.90 -10.10 0.03
#